data_AF-A0AAW3W7G2-F1
#
_entry.id   AF-A0AAW3W7G2-F1
#
_cell.length_a   1.000
_cell.length_b   1.000
_cell.length_c   1.000
_cell.angle_alpha   90.00
_cell.angle_beta   90.00
_cell.angle_gamma   90.00
#
_symmetry.space_group_name_H-M   'P 1'
#
loop_
_entity.id
_entity.type
_entity.pdbx_description
1 polymer ?
#
loop_
_entity_poly.entity_id
_entity_poly.type
_entity_poly.pdbx_seq_one_letter_code
_entity_poly.pdbx_strand_id
1 'polypeptide(L)'
;MNLYECLNEYKNITLELINKVSNDQELQKLLEMRAEIIDQIGKSNFSKVEFKELVSSLNILELDKELQDLVKQEKVKTRNQIDNIRKIRIARRNYNNSRENIRLFSGKG
;
A
#
# COMPACT_ATOMS: atom_id res chain seq x y z
N MET A 1 9.62 -24.71 12.50
CA MET A 1 10.49 -23.51 12.56
C MET A 1 10.71 -23.13 14.00
N ASN A 2 11.91 -22.65 14.32
CA ASN A 2 12.17 -21.96 15.58
C ASN A 2 11.78 -20.48 15.48
N LEU A 3 11.78 -19.77 16.62
CA LEU A 3 11.36 -18.37 16.68
C LEU A 3 12.21 -17.45 15.79
N TYR A 4 13.53 -17.68 15.72
CA TYR A 4 14.42 -16.90 14.86
C TYR A 4 14.07 -17.07 13.38
N GLU A 5 13.82 -18.30 12.93
CA GLU A 5 13.42 -18.59 11.55
C GLU A 5 12.11 -17.89 11.19
N CYS A 6 11.09 -17.98 12.05
CA CYS A 6 9.81 -17.29 11.83
C CYS A 6 9.99 -15.76 11.73
N LEU A 7 10.74 -15.17 12.66
CA LEU A 7 10.96 -13.72 12.67
C LEU A 7 11.82 -13.24 11.50
N ASN A 8 12.79 -14.05 11.07
CA ASN A 8 13.62 -13.73 9.93
C ASN A 8 12.84 -13.84 8.61
N GLU A 9 11.95 -14.83 8.49
CA GLU A 9 11.06 -14.94 7.34
C GLU A 9 10.04 -13.79 7.30
N TYR A 10 9.45 -13.44 8.44
CA TYR A 10 8.61 -12.25 8.58
C TYR A 10 9.33 -10.99 8.10
N LYS A 11 10.57 -10.79 8.54
CA LYS A 11 11.43 -9.67 8.13
C LYS A 11 11.64 -9.65 6.62
N ASN A 12 11.98 -10.80 6.02
CA ASN A 12 12.23 -10.89 4.59
C ASN A 12 10.99 -10.54 3.77
N ILE A 13 9.82 -11.01 4.19
CA ILE A 13 8.55 -10.65 3.53
C ILE A 13 8.24 -9.17 3.71
N THR A 14 8.46 -8.59 4.90
CA THR A 14 8.32 -7.14 5.11
C THR A 14 9.23 -6.33 4.19
N LEU A 15 10.49 -6.73 4.01
CA LEU A 15 11.42 -6.08 3.09
C LEU A 15 10.96 -6.21 1.63
N GLU A 16 10.44 -7.38 1.24
CA GLU A 16 9.90 -7.58 -0.10
C GLU A 16 8.66 -6.70 -0.34
N LEU A 17 7.77 -6.59 0.65
CA LEU A 17 6.62 -5.68 0.60
C LEU A 17 7.04 -4.23 0.45
N ILE A 18 8.06 -3.77 1.19
CA ILE A 18 8.63 -2.42 1.07
C ILE A 18 9.08 -2.16 -0.37
N ASN A 19 9.79 -3.11 -0.99
CA ASN A 19 10.27 -2.97 -2.37
C ASN A 19 9.15 -2.98 -3.41
N LYS A 20 8.06 -3.70 -3.15
CA LYS A 20 6.98 -3.91 -4.12
C LYS A 20 5.85 -2.89 -4.01
N VAL A 21 5.65 -2.25 -2.85
CA VAL A 21 4.54 -1.33 -2.62
C VAL A 21 4.54 -0.14 -3.59
N SER A 22 5.70 0.27 -4.07
CA SER A 22 5.84 1.37 -5.03
C SER A 22 5.71 0.96 -6.50
N ASN A 23 5.53 -0.32 -6.80
CA ASN A 23 5.61 -0.87 -8.17
C ASN A 23 4.28 -1.44 -8.70
N ASP A 24 3.14 -1.19 -8.04
CA ASP A 24 1.80 -1.72 -8.41
C ASP A 24 1.78 -3.25 -8.64
N GLN A 25 2.70 -3.98 -7.98
CA GLN A 25 2.79 -5.42 -8.06
C GLN A 25 1.79 -6.09 -7.12
N GLU A 26 1.44 -7.35 -7.41
CA GLU A 26 0.54 -8.13 -6.57
C GLU A 26 1.15 -8.39 -5.18
N LEU A 27 0.59 -7.72 -4.16
CA LEU A 27 1.05 -7.82 -2.77
C LEU A 27 0.30 -8.89 -1.97
N GLN A 28 -0.85 -9.35 -2.48
CA GLN A 28 -1.80 -10.20 -1.75
C GLN A 28 -1.14 -11.45 -1.18
N LYS A 29 -0.37 -12.17 -2.02
CA LYS A 29 0.34 -13.38 -1.61
C LYS A 29 1.36 -13.13 -0.49
N LEU A 30 2.09 -12.00 -0.55
CA LEU A 30 3.06 -11.65 0.48
C LEU A 30 2.37 -11.28 1.80
N LEU A 31 1.23 -10.60 1.73
CA LEU A 31 0.42 -10.29 2.91
C LEU A 31 -0.14 -11.56 3.57
N GLU A 32 -0.58 -12.52 2.77
CA GLU A 32 -1.05 -13.83 3.25
C GLU A 32 0.08 -14.62 3.92
N MET A 33 1.25 -14.75 3.27
CA MET A 33 2.42 -15.40 3.86
C MET A 33 2.85 -14.74 5.17
N ARG A 34 2.85 -13.40 5.22
CA ARG A 34 3.17 -12.66 6.46
C ARG A 34 2.16 -12.94 7.57
N ALA A 35 0.87 -13.06 7.24
CA ALA A 35 -0.18 -13.39 8.20
C ALA A 35 -0.06 -14.83 8.74
N GLU A 36 0.28 -15.78 7.88
CA GLU A 36 0.54 -17.17 8.28
C GLU A 36 1.69 -17.27 9.28
N ILE A 37 2.77 -16.51 9.09
CA ILE A 37 3.89 -16.48 10.04
C ILE A 37 3.46 -15.91 11.39
N ILE A 38 2.67 -14.83 11.41
CA ILE A 38 2.11 -14.27 12.66
C ILE A 38 1.29 -15.34 13.40
N ASP A 39 0.46 -16.08 12.69
CA ASP A 39 -0.36 -17.15 13.26
C ASP A 39 0.49 -18.31 13.79
N GLN A 40 1.55 -18.69 13.08
CA GLN A 40 2.53 -19.69 13.55
C GLN A 40 3.24 -19.24 14.83
N ILE A 41 3.65 -17.97 14.91
CA ILE A 41 4.26 -17.39 16.11
C ILE A 41 3.24 -17.40 17.26
N GLY A 42 1.99 -17.00 17.00
CA GLY A 42 0.93 -16.95 18.01
C GLY A 42 0.52 -18.31 18.56
N LYS A 43 0.62 -19.37 17.77
CA LYS A 43 0.35 -20.76 18.17
C LYS A 43 1.53 -21.42 18.89
N SER A 44 2.72 -20.82 18.82
CA SER A 44 3.94 -21.38 19.40
C SER A 44 4.17 -20.90 20.83
N ASN A 45 4.63 -21.78 21.71
CA ASN A 45 4.97 -21.44 23.10
C ASN A 45 6.37 -20.81 23.23
N PHE A 46 6.62 -19.72 22.49
CA PHE A 46 7.89 -19.03 22.56
C PHE A 46 8.01 -18.14 23.80
N SER A 47 9.25 -17.97 24.30
CA SER A 47 9.52 -17.06 25.40
C SER A 47 9.26 -15.62 24.98
N LYS A 48 8.48 -14.88 25.78
CA LYS A 48 8.23 -13.45 25.55
C LYS A 48 9.51 -12.61 25.60
N VAL A 49 10.50 -13.05 26.37
CA VAL A 49 11.79 -12.35 26.50
C VAL A 49 12.60 -12.54 25.22
N GLU A 50 12.77 -13.79 24.79
CA GLU A 50 13.46 -14.17 23.55
C GLU A 50 12.81 -13.52 22.33
N PHE A 51 11.47 -13.49 22.28
CA PHE A 51 10.71 -12.80 21.23
C PHE A 51 11.09 -11.33 21.14
N LYS A 52 11.09 -10.61 22.27
CA LYS A 52 11.42 -9.18 22.28
C LYS A 52 12.86 -8.93 21.86
N GLU A 53 13.80 -9.72 22.37
CA GLU A 53 15.22 -9.60 22.02
C GLU A 53 15.43 -9.82 20.52
N LEU A 54 14.82 -10.86 19.95
CA LEU A 54 14.93 -11.15 18.53
C LEU A 54 14.27 -10.08 17.66
N VAL A 55 13.07 -9.62 18.02
CA VAL A 55 12.37 -8.52 17.32
C VAL A 55 13.21 -7.26 17.27
N SER A 56 13.83 -6.89 18.40
CA SER A 56 14.74 -5.75 18.48
C SER A 56 16.03 -5.98 17.67
N SER A 57 16.67 -7.15 17.80
CA SER A 57 17.92 -7.46 17.09
C SER A 57 17.75 -7.51 15.57
N LEU A 58 16.57 -7.93 15.10
CA LEU A 58 16.24 -8.02 13.68
C LEU A 58 15.72 -6.70 13.10
N ASN A 59 15.52 -5.68 13.94
CA ASN A 59 15.02 -4.34 13.57
C ASN A 59 13.61 -4.40 12.95
N ILE A 60 12.76 -5.31 13.46
CA ILE A 60 11.44 -5.60 12.87
C ILE A 60 10.46 -4.44 13.06
N LEU A 61 10.53 -3.75 14.21
CA LEU A 61 9.61 -2.64 14.51
C LEU A 61 9.81 -1.46 13.55
N GLU A 62 11.07 -1.17 13.23
CA GLU A 62 11.48 -0.12 12.32
C GLU A 62 11.02 -0.43 10.89
N LEU A 63 11.22 -1.67 10.44
CA LEU A 63 10.78 -2.12 9.12
C LEU A 63 9.26 -2.12 8.98
N ASP A 64 8.53 -2.57 10.00
CA ASP A 64 7.07 -2.54 9.99
C ASP A 64 6.53 -1.09 9.95
N LYS A 65 7.20 -0.17 10.66
CA LYS A 65 6.87 1.26 10.62
C LYS A 65 7.12 1.85 9.22
N GLU A 66 8.26 1.53 8.62
CA GLU A 66 8.60 1.96 7.26
C GLU A 66 7.55 1.49 6.24
N LEU A 67 7.21 0.20 6.27
CA LEU A 67 6.17 -0.36 5.41
C LEU A 67 4.83 0.36 5.61
N GLN A 68 4.43 0.60 6.87
CA GLN A 68 3.18 1.29 7.18
C GLN A 68 3.15 2.71 6.61
N ASP A 69 4.26 3.44 6.70
CA ASP A 69 4.34 4.81 6.21
C ASP A 69 4.35 4.86 4.66
N LEU A 70 5.00 3.91 3.99
CA LEU A 70 4.93 3.77 2.53
C LEU A 70 3.50 3.47 2.05
N VAL A 71 2.79 2.54 2.70
CA VAL A 71 1.39 2.22 2.36
C VAL A 71 0.50 3.46 2.52
N LYS A 72 0.70 4.26 3.58
CA LYS A 72 -0.04 5.53 3.76
C LYS A 72 0.26 6.50 2.62
N GLN A 73 1.52 6.63 2.22
CA GLN A 73 1.91 7.52 1.12
C GLN A 73 1.29 7.10 -0.21
N GLU A 74 1.34 5.82 -0.55
CA GLU A 74 0.73 5.30 -1.79
C GLU A 74 -0.78 5.52 -1.81
N LYS A 75 -1.47 5.26 -0.70
CA LYS A 75 -2.92 5.55 -0.57
C LYS A 75 -3.26 7.02 -0.87
N VAL A 76 -2.43 7.95 -0.39
CA VAL A 76 -2.60 9.39 -0.66
C VAL A 76 -2.36 9.70 -2.14
N LYS A 77 -1.31 9.12 -2.76
CA LYS A 77 -1.03 9.29 -4.19
C LYS A 77 -2.19 8.80 -5.06
N THR A 78 -2.72 7.61 -4.82
CA THR A 78 -3.86 7.06 -5.57
C THR A 78 -5.09 7.96 -5.45
N ARG A 79 -5.40 8.47 -4.25
CA ARG A 79 -6.52 9.40 -4.05
C ARG A 79 -6.35 10.66 -4.90
N ASN A 80 -5.15 11.24 -4.92
CA ASN A 80 -4.86 12.44 -5.70
C ASN A 80 -5.00 12.18 -7.22
N GLN A 81 -4.61 11.00 -7.69
CA GLN A 81 -4.80 10.60 -9.09
C GLN A 81 -6.29 10.51 -9.45
N ILE A 82 -7.12 9.89 -8.60
CA ILE A 82 -8.58 9.82 -8.78
C ILE A 82 -9.19 11.23 -8.86
N ASP A 83 -8.79 12.12 -7.94
CA ASP A 83 -9.29 13.49 -7.91
C ASP A 83 -8.87 14.28 -9.18
N ASN A 84 -7.66 14.06 -9.69
CA ASN A 84 -7.22 14.64 -10.96
C ASN A 84 -8.03 14.12 -12.15
N ILE A 85 -8.29 12.81 -12.24
CA ILE A 85 -9.16 12.22 -13.27
C ILE A 85 -10.55 12.87 -13.21
N ARG A 86 -11.11 13.06 -12.01
CA ARG A 86 -12.41 13.72 -11.81
C ARG A 86 -12.39 15.16 -12.31
N LYS A 87 -11.36 15.94 -11.96
CA LYS A 87 -11.19 17.34 -12.42
C LYS A 87 -11.09 17.42 -13.94
N ILE A 88 -10.30 16.55 -14.58
CA ILE A 88 -10.17 16.48 -16.04
C ILE A 88 -11.53 16.17 -16.69
N ARG A 89 -12.30 15.22 -16.13
CA ARG A 89 -13.63 14.88 -16.64
C ARG A 89 -14.59 16.08 -16.58
N ILE A 90 -14.61 16.80 -15.46
CA ILE A 90 -15.45 18.00 -15.29
C ILE A 90 -15.03 19.09 -16.29
N ALA A 91 -13.73 19.36 -16.41
CA ALA A 91 -13.23 20.35 -17.38
C ALA A 91 -13.65 19.99 -18.81
N ARG A 92 -13.45 18.74 -19.25
CA ARG A 92 -13.89 18.26 -20.58
C ARG A 92 -15.39 18.45 -20.81
N ARG A 93 -16.22 18.13 -19.81
CA ARG A 93 -17.68 18.35 -19.88
C ARG A 93 -18.02 19.83 -20.06
N ASN A 94 -17.39 20.70 -19.28
CA ASN A 94 -17.63 22.15 -19.35
C ASN A 94 -17.18 22.74 -20.70
N TYR A 95 -16.05 22.28 -21.24
CA TYR A 95 -15.59 22.67 -22.58
C TYR A 95 -16.53 22.17 -23.70
N ASN A 96 -17.08 20.96 -23.60
CA ASN A 96 -18.06 20.48 -24.58
C ASN A 96 -19.39 21.24 -24.49
N ASN A 97 -19.89 21.47 -23.28
CA ASN A 97 -21.14 22.23 -23.06
C ASN A 97 -21.01 23.68 -23.56
N SER A 98 -19.85 24.32 -23.38
CA SER A 98 -19.64 25.68 -23.91
C SER A 98 -19.55 25.70 -25.44
N ARG A 99 -18.96 24.68 -26.07
CA ARG A 99 -18.95 24.54 -27.55
C ARG A 99 -20.34 24.28 -28.14
N GLU A 100 -21.18 23.48 -27.49
CA GLU A 100 -22.57 23.27 -27.92
C GLU A 100 -23.40 24.55 -27.83
N ASN A 101 -23.27 25.31 -26.73
CA ASN A 101 -23.93 26.59 -26.59
C ASN A 101 -23.49 27.58 -27.67
N ILE A 102 -22.19 27.67 -27.98
CA ILE A 102 -21.69 28.55 -29.06
C ILE A 102 -22.34 28.21 -30.40
N ARG A 103 -22.46 26.92 -30.76
CA ARG A 103 -23.10 26.48 -32.02
C ARG A 103 -24.59 26.80 -32.09
N LEU A 104 -25.30 26.79 -30.96
CA LEU A 104 -26.72 27.18 -30.90
C LEU A 104 -26.94 28.67 -31.15
N PHE A 105 -25.97 29.52 -30.78
CA PHE A 105 -26.05 30.97 -31.01
C PHE A 105 -25.44 31.42 -32.35
N SER A 106 -24.51 30.68 -32.94
CA SER A 106 -23.91 31.00 -34.23
C SER A 106 -24.63 30.39 -35.45
N GLY A 107 -25.59 29.48 -35.25
CA GLY A 107 -26.44 28.92 -36.31
C GLY A 107 -27.69 29.75 -36.66
N LYS A 108 -27.84 30.94 -36.06
CA LYS A 108 -28.88 31.93 -36.39
C LYS A 108 -28.20 33.20 -36.87
N GLY A 109 -27.72 33.20 -38.10
CA GLY A 109 -27.17 34.34 -38.82
C GLY A 109 -27.45 34.19 -40.29
#